data_AF-A0A5S3XVD7-F1
#
_entry.id   AF-A0A5S3XVD7-F1
#
_cell.length_a   1.000
_cell.length_b   1.000
_cell.length_c   1.000
_cell.angle_alpha   90.00
_cell.angle_beta   90.00
_cell.angle_gamma   90.00
#
_symmetry.space_group_name_H-M   'P 1'
#
loop_
_entity.id
_entity.type
_entity.pdbx_description
1 polymer ?
#
loop_
_entity_poly.entity_id
_entity_poly.type
_entity_poly.pdbx_seq_one_letter_code
_entity_poly.pdbx_strand_id
1 'polypeptide(L)'
;MGIRSTLKKELMNLEATDLMTADDVRSYLKLHFARVKNKSVQSLNLISHFNEYHSQVVSGAPTKKVTLNYTRHRLFKDVLYPKKSVQQWAKQYDVDG
;
A
#
# COMPACT_ATOMS: atom_id res chain seq x y z
N MET A 1 -5.34 -14.63 -10.24
CA MET A 1 -4.15 -14.25 -9.44
C MET A 1 -3.16 -15.40 -9.54
N GLY A 2 -2.15 -15.29 -10.39
CA GLY A 2 -1.31 -16.42 -10.82
C GLY A 2 -0.13 -16.68 -9.88
N ILE A 3 0.27 -17.94 -9.82
CA ILE A 3 1.39 -18.55 -9.06
C ILE A 3 2.67 -17.68 -9.06
N ARG A 4 2.90 -16.91 -10.12
CA ARG A 4 4.01 -15.97 -10.29
C ARG A 4 4.06 -14.87 -9.22
N SER A 5 2.92 -14.37 -8.73
CA SER A 5 2.91 -13.36 -7.66
C SER A 5 3.31 -13.96 -6.33
N THR A 6 2.88 -15.19 -6.02
CA THR A 6 3.25 -15.87 -4.76
C THR A 6 4.74 -16.17 -4.70
N LEU A 7 5.30 -16.73 -5.78
CA LEU A 7 6.74 -17.00 -5.88
C LEU A 7 7.57 -15.72 -5.78
N LYS A 8 7.12 -14.61 -6.39
CA LYS A 8 7.80 -13.32 -6.31
C LYS A 8 7.83 -12.78 -4.87
N LYS A 9 6.75 -12.97 -4.11
CA LYS A 9 6.67 -12.57 -2.70
C LYS A 9 7.58 -13.39 -1.81
N GLU A 10 7.66 -14.71 -2.05
CA GLU A 10 8.59 -15.61 -1.35
C GLU A 10 10.05 -15.22 -1.66
N LEU A 11 10.38 -14.94 -2.92
CA LEU A 11 11.73 -14.51 -3.33
C LEU A 11 12.13 -13.12 -2.78
N MET A 12 11.15 -12.27 -2.46
CA MET A 12 11.38 -10.97 -1.80
C MET A 12 11.46 -11.07 -0.28
N ASN A 13 11.22 -12.26 0.29
CA ASN A 13 11.14 -12.49 1.73
C ASN A 13 10.25 -11.47 2.47
N LEU A 14 9.08 -11.17 1.88
CA LEU A 14 8.18 -10.12 2.39
C LEU A 14 7.63 -10.45 3.78
N GLU A 15 7.46 -11.74 4.10
CA GLU A 15 6.99 -12.17 5.42
C GLU A 15 8.02 -11.89 6.52
N ALA A 16 9.31 -11.97 6.23
CA ALA A 16 10.36 -11.64 7.20
C ALA A 16 10.68 -10.14 7.29
N THR A 17 10.32 -9.36 6.27
CA THR A 17 10.69 -7.92 6.18
C THR A 17 9.58 -6.95 6.57
N ASP A 18 8.39 -7.45 6.94
CA ASP A 18 7.21 -6.60 7.25
C ASP A 18 6.88 -5.61 6.10
N LEU A 19 7.22 -5.98 4.86
CA LEU A 19 7.00 -5.20 3.65
C LEU A 19 5.78 -5.71 2.90
N MET A 20 5.02 -4.80 2.32
CA MET A 20 3.79 -5.07 1.56
C MET A 20 3.95 -4.58 0.13
N THR A 21 3.48 -5.37 -0.83
CA THR A 21 3.35 -4.91 -2.22
C THR A 21 2.17 -3.95 -2.35
N ALA A 22 2.11 -3.19 -3.46
CA ALA A 22 0.96 -2.32 -3.71
C ALA A 22 -0.39 -3.07 -3.72
N ASP A 23 -0.42 -4.31 -4.20
CA ASP A 23 -1.63 -5.14 -4.14
C ASP A 23 -1.99 -5.58 -2.72
N ASP A 24 -0.98 -5.85 -1.89
CA ASP A 24 -1.21 -6.17 -0.47
C ASP A 24 -1.73 -4.95 0.29
N VAL A 25 -1.22 -3.75 -0.02
CA VAL A 25 -1.74 -2.49 0.55
C VAL A 25 -3.18 -2.26 0.13
N ARG A 26 -3.51 -2.39 -1.16
CA ARG A 26 -4.90 -2.27 -1.64
C ARG A 26 -5.83 -3.26 -0.96
N SER A 27 -5.39 -4.51 -0.80
CA SER A 27 -6.16 -5.55 -0.14
C SER A 27 -6.34 -5.26 1.35
N TYR A 28 -5.28 -4.80 2.02
CA TYR A 28 -5.33 -4.39 3.42
C TYR A 28 -6.32 -3.24 3.63
N LEU A 29 -6.25 -2.18 2.82
CA LEU A 29 -7.18 -1.04 2.91
C LEU A 29 -8.62 -1.48 2.66
N LYS A 30 -8.87 -2.29 1.62
CA LYS A 30 -10.21 -2.85 1.36
C LYS A 30 -10.75 -3.62 2.57
N LEU A 31 -9.95 -4.49 3.18
CA LEU A 31 -10.37 -5.28 4.34
C LEU A 31 -10.53 -4.43 5.60
N HIS A 32 -9.64 -3.46 5.82
CA HIS A 32 -9.67 -2.57 6.98
C HIS A 32 -10.97 -1.75 7.00
N PHE A 33 -11.35 -1.18 5.86
CA PHE A 33 -12.57 -0.37 5.77
C PHE A 33 -13.84 -1.18 5.49
N ALA A 34 -13.77 -2.38 4.92
CA ALA A 34 -14.94 -3.27 4.82
C ALA A 34 -15.51 -3.64 6.20
N ARG A 35 -14.67 -3.65 7.24
CA ARG A 35 -15.10 -3.81 8.63
C ARG A 35 -15.81 -2.58 9.19
N VAL A 36 -15.60 -1.40 8.60
CA VAL A 36 -16.19 -0.14 9.04
C VAL A 36 -17.43 0.14 8.18
N LYS A 37 -18.58 -0.42 8.61
CA LYS A 37 -19.87 -0.45 7.89
C LYS A 37 -20.40 0.92 7.37
N ASN A 38 -19.86 2.06 7.83
CA ASN A 38 -20.31 3.40 7.47
C ASN A 38 -19.30 4.25 6.68
N LYS A 39 -18.13 3.73 6.31
CA LYS A 39 -17.04 4.52 5.68
C LYS A 39 -16.70 4.11 4.24
N SER A 40 -17.67 3.60 3.45
CA SER A 40 -17.40 3.08 2.10
C SER A 40 -16.83 4.15 1.15
N VAL A 41 -17.36 5.37 1.16
CA VAL A 41 -16.87 6.49 0.34
C VAL A 41 -15.45 6.90 0.74
N GLN A 42 -15.15 6.93 2.04
CA GLN A 42 -13.82 7.25 2.56
C GLN A 42 -12.80 6.17 2.19
N SER A 43 -13.21 4.90 2.18
CA SER A 43 -12.37 3.79 1.74
C SER A 43 -11.98 3.87 0.27
N LEU A 44 -12.91 4.29 -0.60
CA LEU A 44 -12.68 4.47 -2.03
C LEU A 44 -11.77 5.67 -2.29
N ASN A 45 -11.95 6.76 -1.54
CA ASN A 45 -11.06 7.93 -1.59
C ASN A 45 -9.64 7.57 -1.15
N LEU A 46 -9.48 6.78 -0.09
CA LEU A 46 -8.16 6.38 0.39
C LEU A 46 -7.43 5.47 -0.60
N ILE A 47 -8.12 4.48 -1.18
CA ILE A 47 -7.53 3.63 -2.22
C ILE A 47 -7.16 4.47 -3.45
N SER A 48 -7.97 5.46 -3.82
CA SER A 48 -7.67 6.40 -4.91
C SER A 48 -6.42 7.23 -4.60
N HIS A 49 -6.32 7.82 -3.41
CA HIS A 49 -5.11 8.52 -2.96
C HIS A 49 -3.88 7.62 -2.97
N PHE A 50 -4.00 6.37 -2.50
CA PHE A 50 -2.90 5.42 -2.54
C PHE A 50 -2.48 5.11 -3.98
N ASN A 51 -3.43 4.92 -4.90
CA ASN A 51 -3.13 4.62 -6.29
C ASN A 51 -2.47 5.81 -7.00
N GLU A 52 -2.92 7.03 -6.73
CA GLU A 52 -2.28 8.24 -7.25
C GLU A 52 -0.84 8.36 -6.73
N TYR A 53 -0.66 8.18 -5.42
CA TYR A 53 0.67 8.19 -4.79
C TYR A 53 1.58 7.11 -5.37
N HIS A 54 1.11 5.86 -5.45
CA HIS A 54 1.86 4.75 -6.01
C HIS A 54 2.24 5.01 -7.46
N SER A 55 1.34 5.57 -8.26
CA SER A 55 1.63 5.91 -9.67
C SER A 55 2.70 6.99 -9.78
N GLN A 56 2.68 8.01 -8.92
CA GLN A 56 3.74 9.03 -8.84
C GLN A 56 5.09 8.43 -8.41
N VAL A 57 5.08 7.53 -7.42
CA VAL A 57 6.30 6.85 -6.95
C VAL A 57 6.88 5.93 -8.04
N VAL A 58 6.03 5.23 -8.78
CA VAL A 58 6.48 4.37 -9.90
C VAL A 58 7.01 5.21 -11.06
N SER A 59 6.35 6.33 -11.39
CA SER A 59 6.79 7.21 -12.47
C SER A 59 8.04 8.04 -12.12
N GLY A 60 8.41 8.11 -10.83
CA GLY A 60 9.51 8.95 -10.35
C GLY A 60 9.16 10.45 -10.32
N ALA A 61 7.88 10.79 -10.40
CA ALA A 61 7.43 12.16 -10.26
C ALA A 61 7.65 12.66 -8.82
N PRO A 62 7.95 13.97 -8.63
CA PRO A 62 8.05 14.55 -7.30
C PRO A 62 6.69 14.43 -6.59
N THR A 63 6.65 13.61 -5.55
CA THR A 63 5.46 13.42 -4.73
C THR A 63 5.21 14.69 -3.91
N LYS A 64 4.16 15.46 -4.26
CA LYS A 64 3.83 16.73 -3.59
C LYS A 64 3.46 16.57 -2.10
N LYS A 65 3.15 15.34 -1.66
CA LYS A 65 2.86 14.99 -0.26
C LYS A 65 3.56 13.68 0.06
N VAL A 66 4.60 13.74 0.89
CA VAL A 66 5.33 12.55 1.37
C VAL A 66 4.51 11.92 2.48
N THR A 67 3.52 11.10 2.12
CA THR A 67 2.61 10.51 3.12
C THR A 67 2.96 9.07 3.50
N LEU A 68 3.73 8.35 2.66
CA LEU A 68 4.04 6.94 2.87
C LEU A 68 5.51 6.63 2.56
N ASN A 69 6.23 6.08 3.53
CA ASN A 69 7.55 5.53 3.29
C ASN A 69 7.47 4.39 2.28
N TYR A 70 8.38 4.38 1.32
CA TYR A 70 8.49 3.32 0.34
C TYR A 70 9.93 2.88 0.19
N THR A 71 10.11 1.60 -0.13
CA THR A 71 11.41 1.00 -0.43
C THR A 71 11.30 0.35 -1.80
N ARG A 72 12.26 0.58 -2.69
CA ARG A 72 12.31 -0.13 -3.96
C ARG A 72 13.14 -1.40 -3.81
N HIS A 73 12.55 -2.53 -4.15
CA HIS A 73 13.26 -3.81 -4.13
C HIS A 73 14.34 -3.82 -5.22
N ARG A 74 15.59 -4.07 -4.86
CA ARG A 74 16.74 -3.96 -5.77
C ARG A 74 16.66 -4.91 -6.99
N LEU A 75 16.18 -6.15 -6.78
CA LEU A 75 16.14 -7.18 -7.82
C LEU A 75 14.93 -7.07 -8.75
N PHE A 76 13.79 -6.63 -8.23
CA PHE A 76 12.53 -6.64 -8.98
C PHE A 76 12.09 -5.23 -9.38
N LYS A 77 12.77 -4.19 -8.88
CA LYS A 77 12.42 -2.77 -9.03
C LYS A 77 11.00 -2.42 -8.59
N ASP A 78 10.36 -3.32 -7.84
CA ASP A 78 9.03 -3.13 -7.29
C ASP A 78 9.07 -2.15 -6.11
N VAL A 79 8.05 -1.32 -6.03
CA VAL A 79 7.82 -0.43 -4.89
C VAL A 79 7.12 -1.23 -3.79
N LEU A 80 7.79 -1.32 -2.64
CA LEU A 80 7.31 -1.97 -1.44
C LEU A 80 7.03 -0.93 -0.36
N TYR A 81 6.06 -1.22 0.49
CA TYR A 81 5.61 -0.33 1.56
C TYR A 81 5.74 -1.03 2.90
N PRO A 82 6.39 -0.42 3.91
CA PRO A 82 6.40 -0.98 5.26
C PRO A 82 4.98 -1.06 5.81
N LYS A 83 4.60 -2.22 6.33
CA LYS A 83 3.28 -2.47 6.91
C LYS A 83 2.93 -1.44 8.00
N LYS A 84 3.89 -1.10 8.85
CA LYS A 84 3.73 -0.08 9.91
C LYS A 84 3.36 1.29 9.34
N SER A 85 4.02 1.73 8.27
CA SER A 85 3.72 3.02 7.62
C SER A 85 2.33 3.01 7.01
N VAL A 86 1.92 1.91 6.37
CA VAL A 86 0.58 1.75 5.80
C VAL A 86 -0.50 1.76 6.88
N GLN A 87 -0.25 1.08 8.00
CA GLN A 87 -1.17 1.07 9.15
C GLN A 87 -1.31 2.46 9.78
N GLN A 88 -0.21 3.18 9.98
CA GLN A 88 -0.23 4.54 10.50
C GLN A 88 -0.98 5.49 9.57
N TRP A 89 -0.75 5.35 8.27
CA TRP A 89 -1.45 6.12 7.26
C TRP A 89 -2.95 5.82 7.25
N ALA A 90 -3.34 4.55 7.26
CA ALA A 90 -4.75 4.16 7.32
C ALA A 90 -5.46 4.72 8.58
N LYS A 91 -4.77 4.74 9.73
CA LYS A 91 -5.29 5.36 10.96
C LYS A 91 -5.45 6.87 10.87
N GLN A 92 -4.52 7.59 10.24
CA GLN A 92 -4.66 9.04 10.07
C GLN A 92 -5.95 9.39 9.31
N TYR A 93 -6.26 8.64 8.24
CA TYR A 93 -7.49 8.84 7.48
C TYR A 93 -8.75 8.29 8.18
N ASP A 94 -8.61 7.52 9.25
CA ASP A 94 -9.73 7.11 10.09
C ASP A 94 -10.13 8.20 11.11
N VAL A 95 -9.18 9.04 11.54
CA VAL A 95 -9.38 10.11 12.55
C VAL A 95 -9.93 11.40 11.96
N ASP A 96 -9.67 11.70 10.68
CA ASP A 96 -10.21 12.88 9.98
C ASP A 96 -11.66 12.71 9.48
N GLY A 97 -12.44 11.77 10.04
CA GLY A 97 -13.78 11.41 9.58
C GLY A 97 -14.83 11.33 10.66
#